data_AF-S3BPX9-F1
#
_entry.id   AF-S3BPX9-F1
#
_cell.length_a   1.000
_cell.length_b   1.000
_cell.length_c   1.000
_cell.angle_alpha   90.00
_cell.angle_beta   90.00
_cell.angle_gamma   90.00
#
_symmetry.space_group_name_H-M   'P 1'
#
loop_
_entity.id
_entity.type
_entity.pdbx_description
1 polymer ?
#
loop_
_entity_poly.entity_id
_entity_poly.type
_entity_poly.pdbx_seq_one_letter_code
_entity_poly.pdbx_strand_id
1 'polypeptide(L)'
;MMIDKLANPLTLVKLQQLLLDVGVVNVLLAVAATTLAVLAVDYGRMLYLRARMPPGPWPWPIVGNTYSLPATKPWLYFEELSQYYEVPLITFWIGRNPTVWINDAWCAHEILEKKAQIYASRPRMVVFGELGTGQTNLVTMRVRNNAERENWRVHRKLMHLGVGVQAVRRYRDVQNNESKVVALDFLREPAAYVKHLERYATSVVSVLAFGRRVAHFDDPIITEVIAVMQHAAELNVPGKSFPMLMETFPVLAKFPRWMPWMKGIGSRGQKGGNYFFHSLAQEAVDQQAAKSDLEKVGVPQPFADTLFKESPKYNLSTEELSSLTGNLFGAGSDTSSSTLITFVLACCAFPEAMHTAQAELDRVVGRQRSPDWDDMDKLPYVAALFKEVLRWRSVAIIGGQPHSPTQDDYYKGYYIPEGTWVQGNIWAIHHHAREFPEPDRFLPERYIKGSAYHRPFPGDRGYMTFGWGRRVCSGQALAEQGVWITIARLLWAFSINKAIDAHGKPVEVDIFAFTNGLNMRPQPFQCSILPRTDEIRDTLEREAQQALIDLKPLDGESKYRMSTFYQQQKSTFAAEPIIDEHGNVKIVNVKK
;
A
#
# COMPACT_ATOMS: atom_id res chain seq x y z
N MET A 1 -42.44 4.04 -8.01
CA MET A 1 -42.90 3.94 -9.44
C MET A 1 -43.00 2.53 -10.00
N MET A 2 -42.02 1.62 -9.83
CA MET A 2 -42.17 0.21 -10.29
C MET A 2 -42.88 -0.69 -9.27
N ILE A 3 -42.71 -0.41 -7.98
CA ILE A 3 -43.37 -1.13 -6.87
C ILE A 3 -44.87 -0.77 -6.82
N ASP A 4 -45.23 0.49 -7.08
CA ASP A 4 -46.63 0.95 -7.08
C ASP A 4 -47.45 0.37 -8.25
N LYS A 5 -46.80 -0.01 -9.36
CA LYS A 5 -47.46 -0.68 -10.50
C LYS A 5 -47.69 -2.18 -10.27
N LEU A 6 -46.88 -2.82 -9.41
CA LEU A 6 -47.06 -4.22 -9.01
C LEU A 6 -48.11 -4.38 -7.91
N ALA A 7 -48.38 -3.33 -7.13
CA ALA A 7 -49.41 -3.29 -6.09
C ALA A 7 -50.83 -2.95 -6.61
N ASN A 8 -51.03 -2.84 -7.93
CA ASN A 8 -52.35 -2.60 -8.49
C ASN A 8 -53.16 -3.91 -8.45
N PRO A 9 -54.35 -3.95 -7.82
CA PRO A 9 -55.16 -5.17 -7.73
C PRO A 9 -55.47 -5.81 -9.10
N LEU A 10 -55.51 -5.02 -10.18
CA LEU A 10 -55.71 -5.52 -11.54
C LEU A 10 -54.51 -6.31 -12.10
N THR A 11 -53.27 -5.95 -11.74
CA THR A 11 -52.08 -6.70 -12.16
C THR A 11 -51.95 -7.99 -11.38
N LEU A 12 -52.34 -8.01 -10.10
CA LEU A 12 -52.38 -9.22 -9.28
C LEU A 12 -53.44 -10.22 -9.77
N VAL A 13 -54.65 -9.76 -10.10
CA VAL A 13 -55.72 -10.62 -10.64
C VAL A 13 -55.34 -11.21 -12.01
N LYS A 14 -54.69 -10.41 -12.89
CA LYS A 14 -54.16 -10.92 -14.17
C LYS A 14 -53.04 -11.93 -13.98
N LEU A 15 -52.14 -11.72 -13.00
CA LEU A 15 -51.11 -12.70 -12.66
C LEU A 15 -51.73 -14.01 -12.16
N GLN A 16 -52.79 -13.91 -11.35
CA GLN A 16 -53.51 -15.04 -10.78
C GLN A 16 -54.24 -15.85 -11.86
N GLN A 17 -54.92 -15.20 -12.81
CA GLN A 17 -55.53 -15.86 -13.97
C GLN A 17 -54.49 -16.54 -14.86
N LEU A 18 -53.36 -15.87 -15.15
CA LEU A 18 -52.28 -16.45 -15.94
C LEU A 18 -51.64 -17.68 -15.27
N LEU A 19 -51.49 -17.65 -13.94
CA LEU A 19 -50.98 -18.78 -13.15
C LEU A 19 -51.97 -19.96 -13.11
N LEU A 20 -53.27 -19.68 -13.19
CA LEU A 20 -54.33 -20.71 -13.28
C LEU A 20 -54.39 -21.34 -14.68
N ASP A 21 -54.27 -20.53 -15.74
CA ASP A 21 -54.38 -21.00 -17.13
C ASP A 21 -53.14 -21.76 -17.62
N VAL A 22 -51.94 -21.30 -17.25
CA VAL A 22 -50.67 -21.92 -17.65
C VAL A 22 -50.28 -23.03 -16.67
N GLY A 23 -50.74 -22.98 -15.43
CA GLY A 23 -50.33 -23.85 -14.33
C GLY A 23 -48.97 -23.43 -13.74
N VAL A 24 -48.90 -23.34 -12.42
CA VAL A 24 -47.70 -22.92 -11.66
C VAL A 24 -46.45 -23.72 -12.05
N VAL A 25 -46.61 -25.01 -12.33
CA VAL A 25 -45.51 -25.90 -12.76
C VAL A 25 -44.89 -25.44 -14.09
N ASN A 26 -45.71 -25.10 -15.08
CA ASN A 26 -45.20 -24.66 -16.38
C ASN A 26 -44.52 -23.30 -16.30
N VAL A 27 -45.00 -22.40 -15.44
CA VAL A 27 -44.33 -21.11 -15.17
C VAL A 27 -42.96 -21.35 -14.52
N LEU A 28 -42.88 -22.23 -13.51
CA LEU A 28 -41.61 -22.59 -12.88
C LEU A 28 -40.63 -23.26 -13.86
N LEU A 29 -41.12 -24.15 -14.72
CA LEU A 29 -40.32 -24.80 -15.77
C LEU A 29 -39.81 -23.78 -16.79
N ALA A 30 -40.64 -22.84 -17.22
CA ALA A 30 -40.23 -21.78 -18.15
C ALA A 30 -39.16 -20.86 -17.53
N VAL A 31 -39.32 -20.48 -16.26
CA VAL A 31 -38.30 -19.70 -15.52
C VAL A 31 -37.01 -20.49 -15.38
N ALA A 32 -37.07 -21.78 -15.04
CA ALA A 32 -35.89 -22.62 -14.91
C ALA A 32 -35.18 -22.80 -16.26
N ALA A 33 -35.91 -23.09 -17.34
CA ALA A 33 -35.37 -23.23 -18.69
C ALA A 33 -34.74 -21.93 -19.19
N THR A 34 -35.41 -20.79 -18.98
CA THR A 34 -34.86 -19.47 -19.33
C THR A 34 -33.60 -19.17 -18.52
N THR A 35 -33.60 -19.48 -17.22
CA THR A 35 -32.43 -19.30 -16.34
C THR A 35 -31.25 -20.15 -16.82
N LEU A 36 -31.49 -21.43 -17.14
CA LEU A 36 -30.46 -22.33 -17.66
C LEU A 36 -29.92 -21.86 -19.02
N ALA A 37 -30.79 -21.38 -19.92
CA ALA A 37 -30.38 -20.84 -21.21
C ALA A 37 -29.49 -19.59 -21.03
N VAL A 38 -29.86 -18.66 -20.15
CA VAL A 38 -29.06 -17.48 -19.82
C VAL A 38 -27.70 -17.89 -19.23
N LEU A 39 -27.68 -18.84 -18.31
CA LEU A 39 -26.45 -19.35 -17.71
C LEU A 39 -25.55 -20.05 -18.74
N ALA A 40 -26.13 -20.81 -19.68
CA ALA A 40 -25.39 -21.48 -20.75
C ALA A 40 -24.78 -20.48 -21.73
N VAL A 41 -25.53 -19.46 -22.15
CA VAL A 41 -25.03 -18.38 -23.03
C VAL A 41 -23.93 -17.58 -22.33
N ASP A 42 -24.14 -17.22 -21.07
CA ASP A 42 -23.15 -16.49 -20.27
C ASP A 42 -21.86 -17.33 -20.08
N TYR A 43 -21.99 -18.62 -19.77
CA TYR A 43 -20.85 -19.52 -19.67
C TYR A 43 -20.14 -19.71 -21.02
N GLY A 44 -20.88 -19.85 -22.12
CA GLY A 44 -20.32 -19.89 -23.47
C GLY A 44 -19.50 -18.63 -23.81
N ARG A 45 -19.99 -17.45 -23.43
CA ARG A 45 -19.25 -16.18 -23.58
C ARG A 45 -17.95 -16.18 -22.76
N MET A 46 -17.98 -16.72 -21.54
CA MET A 46 -16.78 -16.87 -20.70
C MET A 46 -15.73 -17.75 -21.35
N LEU A 47 -16.14 -18.91 -21.87
CA LEU A 47 -15.24 -19.87 -22.49
C LEU A 47 -14.65 -19.33 -23.80
N TYR A 48 -15.47 -18.62 -24.59
CA TYR A 48 -15.01 -17.92 -25.78
C TYR A 48 -13.94 -16.87 -25.45
N LEU A 49 -14.17 -16.05 -24.41
CA LEU A 49 -13.20 -15.07 -23.97
C LEU A 49 -11.94 -15.75 -23.44
N ARG A 50 -12.07 -16.77 -22.58
CA ARG A 50 -10.95 -17.55 -22.04
C ARG A 50 -10.04 -18.10 -23.14
N ALA A 51 -10.60 -18.60 -24.24
CA ALA A 51 -9.82 -19.16 -25.35
C ALA A 51 -8.90 -18.14 -26.05
N ARG A 52 -9.15 -16.83 -25.86
CA ARG A 52 -8.36 -15.73 -26.45
C ARG A 52 -7.44 -15.04 -25.45
N MET A 53 -7.70 -15.20 -24.15
CA MET A 53 -6.90 -14.62 -23.08
C MET A 53 -5.66 -15.48 -22.79
N PRO A 54 -4.69 -15.00 -21.98
CA PRO A 54 -3.62 -15.86 -21.48
C PRO A 54 -4.18 -17.13 -20.81
N PRO A 55 -3.46 -18.25 -20.83
CA PRO A 55 -3.96 -19.51 -20.29
C PRO A 55 -4.15 -19.43 -18.76
N GLY A 56 -4.84 -20.42 -18.21
CA GLY A 56 -5.10 -20.50 -16.78
C GLY A 56 -6.12 -21.60 -16.45
N PRO A 57 -6.41 -21.83 -15.17
CA PRO A 57 -7.31 -22.90 -14.74
C PRO A 57 -8.69 -22.79 -15.39
N TRP A 58 -9.34 -23.94 -15.57
CA TRP A 58 -10.68 -23.97 -16.16
C TRP A 58 -11.69 -23.34 -15.20
N PRO A 59 -12.48 -22.32 -15.61
CA PRO A 59 -13.43 -21.68 -14.72
C PRO A 59 -14.74 -22.47 -14.64
N TRP A 60 -15.29 -22.54 -13.43
CA TRP A 60 -16.63 -23.04 -13.19
C TRP A 60 -17.69 -22.02 -13.61
N PRO A 61 -18.90 -22.46 -14.03
CA PRO A 61 -20.02 -21.55 -14.26
C PRO A 61 -20.29 -20.70 -13.02
N ILE A 62 -20.65 -19.43 -13.23
CA ILE A 62 -21.00 -18.44 -12.19
C ILE A 62 -19.81 -18.00 -11.30
N VAL A 63 -19.14 -18.94 -10.63
CA VAL A 63 -18.13 -18.68 -9.59
C VAL A 63 -16.71 -18.56 -10.12
N GLY A 64 -16.47 -18.95 -11.38
CA GLY A 64 -15.15 -18.94 -11.98
C GLY A 64 -14.19 -19.87 -11.24
N ASN A 65 -13.06 -19.32 -10.80
CA ASN A 65 -12.04 -20.03 -10.04
C ASN A 65 -11.99 -19.60 -8.57
N THR A 66 -12.93 -18.79 -8.07
CA THR A 66 -12.87 -18.18 -6.73
C THR A 66 -12.54 -19.18 -5.62
N TYR A 67 -13.16 -20.37 -5.62
CA TYR A 67 -12.93 -21.37 -4.57
C TYR A 67 -11.61 -22.13 -4.68
N SER A 68 -10.93 -22.04 -5.83
CA SER A 68 -9.57 -22.55 -6.03
C SER A 68 -8.52 -21.64 -5.40
N LEU A 69 -8.86 -20.41 -4.98
CA LEU A 69 -7.90 -19.53 -4.32
C LEU A 69 -7.45 -20.12 -2.96
N PRO A 70 -6.14 -20.10 -2.67
CA PRO A 70 -5.64 -20.29 -1.33
C PRO A 70 -6.25 -19.27 -0.36
N ALA A 71 -6.38 -19.65 0.92
CA ALA A 71 -6.84 -18.73 1.96
C ALA A 71 -5.77 -17.71 2.37
N THR A 72 -4.49 -18.09 2.21
CA THR A 72 -3.33 -17.28 2.56
C THR A 72 -2.37 -17.22 1.38
N LYS A 73 -1.73 -16.07 1.19
CA LYS A 73 -0.64 -15.86 0.22
C LYS A 73 -0.95 -16.38 -1.20
N PRO A 74 -2.07 -15.97 -1.84
CA PRO A 74 -2.49 -16.50 -3.13
C PRO A 74 -1.49 -16.22 -4.28
N TRP A 75 -0.57 -15.25 -4.11
CA TRP A 75 0.50 -14.99 -5.07
C TRP A 75 1.47 -16.17 -5.27
N LEU A 76 1.65 -17.04 -4.27
CA LEU A 76 2.43 -18.28 -4.42
C LEU A 76 1.76 -19.23 -5.43
N TYR A 77 0.44 -19.36 -5.32
CA TYR A 77 -0.33 -20.19 -6.25
C TYR A 77 -0.31 -19.62 -7.69
N PHE A 78 -0.29 -18.30 -7.85
CA PHE A 78 -0.14 -17.70 -9.19
C PHE A 78 1.25 -17.92 -9.80
N GLU A 79 2.29 -18.01 -8.97
CA GLU A 79 3.62 -18.44 -9.40
C GLU A 79 3.58 -19.91 -9.85
N GLU A 80 3.04 -20.82 -9.04
CA GLU A 80 2.90 -22.25 -9.37
C GLU A 80 2.13 -22.45 -10.69
N LEU A 81 1.04 -21.70 -10.89
CA LEU A 81 0.29 -21.75 -12.15
C LEU A 81 1.14 -21.29 -13.34
N SER A 82 1.93 -20.22 -13.18
CA SER A 82 2.81 -19.74 -14.26
C SER A 82 3.87 -20.75 -14.66
N GLN A 83 4.40 -21.50 -13.68
CA GLN A 83 5.34 -22.59 -13.91
C GLN A 83 4.65 -23.78 -14.58
N TYR A 84 3.46 -24.17 -14.10
CA TYR A 84 2.69 -25.28 -14.66
C TYR A 84 2.29 -25.06 -16.13
N TYR A 85 1.85 -23.84 -16.48
CA TYR A 85 1.48 -23.50 -17.85
C TYR A 85 2.67 -23.02 -18.69
N GLU A 86 3.88 -22.91 -18.10
CA GLU A 86 5.10 -22.40 -18.75
C GLU A 86 4.91 -21.05 -19.46
N VAL A 87 4.16 -20.13 -18.85
CA VAL A 87 3.87 -18.81 -19.43
C VAL A 87 4.01 -17.68 -18.40
N PRO A 88 4.37 -16.45 -18.86
CA PRO A 88 4.52 -15.30 -17.97
C PRO A 88 3.19 -14.71 -17.47
N LEU A 89 2.08 -15.02 -18.14
CA LEU A 89 0.74 -14.46 -17.89
C LEU A 89 -0.27 -15.56 -17.59
N ILE A 90 -0.99 -15.42 -16.48
CA ILE A 90 -2.05 -16.36 -16.08
C ILE A 90 -3.39 -15.63 -15.97
N THR A 91 -4.43 -16.18 -16.62
CA THR A 91 -5.81 -15.71 -16.44
C THR A 91 -6.51 -16.52 -15.36
N PHE A 92 -7.06 -15.81 -14.37
CA PHE A 92 -7.82 -16.37 -13.27
C PHE A 92 -9.17 -15.66 -13.14
N TRP A 93 -10.26 -16.42 -12.96
CA TRP A 93 -11.60 -15.86 -12.96
C TRP A 93 -12.14 -15.68 -11.54
N ILE A 94 -12.44 -14.46 -11.14
CA ILE A 94 -13.15 -14.15 -9.89
C ILE A 94 -14.63 -13.95 -10.26
N GLY A 95 -15.44 -14.98 -10.02
CA GLY A 95 -16.79 -15.03 -10.55
C GLY A 95 -16.81 -14.96 -12.08
N ARG A 96 -17.34 -13.86 -12.61
CA ARG A 96 -17.45 -13.57 -14.05
C ARG A 96 -16.35 -12.66 -14.58
N ASN A 97 -15.49 -12.14 -13.71
CA ASN A 97 -14.48 -11.16 -14.08
C ASN A 97 -13.12 -11.85 -14.27
N PRO A 98 -12.47 -11.71 -15.44
CA PRO A 98 -11.12 -12.21 -15.63
C PRO A 98 -10.10 -11.30 -14.95
N THR A 99 -9.09 -11.92 -14.34
CA THR A 99 -7.93 -11.29 -13.75
C THR A 99 -6.67 -11.87 -14.39
N VAL A 100 -5.77 -11.03 -14.88
CA VAL A 100 -4.50 -11.42 -15.51
C VAL A 100 -3.37 -11.15 -14.53
N TRP A 101 -2.61 -12.20 -14.21
CA TRP A 101 -1.45 -12.15 -13.32
C TRP A 101 -0.16 -12.19 -14.12
N ILE A 102 0.73 -11.24 -13.87
CA ILE A 102 2.04 -11.13 -14.52
C ILE A 102 3.12 -11.64 -13.57
N ASN A 103 3.75 -12.75 -13.90
CA ASN A 103 4.77 -13.41 -13.06
C ASN A 103 6.22 -13.19 -13.54
N ASP A 104 6.40 -12.40 -14.61
CA ASP A 104 7.68 -12.23 -15.31
C ASP A 104 8.07 -10.74 -15.43
N ALA A 105 9.35 -10.43 -15.14
CA ALA A 105 9.87 -9.07 -15.14
C ALA A 105 9.76 -8.38 -16.52
N TRP A 106 10.09 -9.08 -17.60
CA TRP A 106 10.11 -8.52 -18.95
C TRP A 106 8.68 -8.26 -19.43
N CYS A 107 7.77 -9.18 -19.14
CA CYS A 107 6.35 -9.03 -19.42
C CYS A 107 5.76 -7.84 -18.66
N ALA A 108 6.06 -7.72 -17.36
CA ALA A 108 5.61 -6.59 -16.54
C ALA A 108 6.12 -5.25 -17.09
N HIS A 109 7.39 -5.20 -17.52
CA HIS A 109 7.97 -4.01 -18.15
C HIS A 109 7.29 -3.69 -19.49
N GLU A 110 7.03 -4.67 -20.36
CA GLU A 110 6.37 -4.42 -21.65
C GLU A 110 4.93 -3.92 -21.50
N ILE A 111 4.16 -4.50 -20.56
CA ILE A 111 2.73 -4.19 -20.39
C ILE A 111 2.54 -2.95 -19.51
N LEU A 112 3.16 -2.92 -18.33
CA LEU A 112 2.86 -1.90 -17.32
C LEU A 112 3.76 -0.66 -17.42
N GLU A 113 4.96 -0.79 -17.99
CA GLU A 113 5.88 0.34 -18.22
C GLU A 113 5.71 0.90 -19.64
N LYS A 114 6.03 0.11 -20.68
CA LYS A 114 6.01 0.60 -22.08
C LYS A 114 4.59 0.95 -22.56
N LYS A 115 3.58 0.17 -22.18
CA LYS A 115 2.17 0.46 -22.48
C LYS A 115 1.43 1.19 -21.35
N ALA A 116 2.14 1.92 -20.48
CA ALA A 116 1.54 2.62 -19.34
C ALA A 116 0.39 3.60 -19.68
N GLN A 117 0.18 4.00 -20.95
CA GLN A 117 -0.94 4.88 -21.35
C GLN A 117 -2.26 4.12 -21.28
N ILE A 118 -2.20 2.85 -21.68
CA ILE A 118 -3.32 1.91 -21.76
C ILE A 118 -3.61 1.39 -20.36
N TYR A 119 -2.59 0.92 -19.63
CA TYR A 119 -2.74 0.30 -18.31
C TYR A 119 -2.72 1.31 -17.14
N ALA A 120 -3.23 2.53 -17.34
CA ALA A 120 -3.22 3.59 -16.33
C ALA A 120 -4.44 3.56 -15.40
N SER A 121 -5.50 2.83 -15.75
CA SER A 121 -6.74 2.79 -14.96
C SER A 121 -6.66 1.79 -13.80
N ARG A 122 -7.69 1.79 -12.97
CA ARG A 122 -7.94 0.78 -11.95
C ARG A 122 -9.18 -0.02 -12.33
N PRO A 123 -9.23 -1.32 -12.03
CA PRO A 123 -10.41 -2.09 -12.36
C PRO A 123 -11.56 -1.80 -11.39
N ARG A 124 -12.72 -2.41 -11.66
CA ARG A 124 -13.84 -2.35 -10.73
C ARG A 124 -13.61 -3.23 -9.50
N MET A 125 -13.27 -2.60 -8.38
CA MET A 125 -13.11 -3.21 -7.05
C MET A 125 -14.28 -2.83 -6.16
N VAL A 126 -15.07 -3.81 -5.75
CA VAL A 126 -16.28 -3.62 -4.93
C VAL A 126 -15.91 -3.34 -3.48
N VAL A 127 -15.07 -4.18 -2.89
CA VAL A 127 -14.71 -4.12 -1.46
C VAL A 127 -13.78 -2.94 -1.21
N PHE A 128 -12.58 -2.97 -1.81
CA PHE A 128 -11.56 -1.96 -1.54
C PHE A 128 -11.92 -0.58 -2.11
N GLY A 129 -12.53 -0.55 -3.31
CA GLY A 129 -12.88 0.69 -4.01
C GLY A 129 -14.24 1.27 -3.62
N GLU A 130 -15.34 0.56 -3.89
CA GLU A 130 -16.70 1.11 -3.72
C GLU A 130 -17.18 1.15 -2.27
N LEU A 131 -16.74 0.20 -1.43
CA LEU A 131 -17.08 0.15 0.00
C LEU A 131 -16.00 0.74 0.91
N GLY A 132 -14.75 0.81 0.42
CA GLY A 132 -13.59 1.35 1.12
C GLY A 132 -13.31 2.81 0.77
N THR A 133 -12.23 3.05 0.01
CA THR A 133 -11.60 4.37 -0.15
C THR A 133 -12.23 5.28 -1.21
N GLY A 134 -13.24 4.80 -1.94
CA GLY A 134 -13.96 5.61 -2.93
C GLY A 134 -13.16 5.88 -4.21
N GLN A 135 -13.47 7.00 -4.87
CA GLN A 135 -12.85 7.44 -6.14
C GLN A 135 -12.10 8.78 -6.01
N THR A 136 -11.94 9.29 -4.79
CA THR A 136 -11.13 10.45 -4.40
C THR A 136 -9.72 10.02 -3.95
N ASN A 137 -9.53 8.73 -3.66
CA ASN A 137 -8.26 8.16 -3.27
C ASN A 137 -7.41 7.71 -4.48
N LEU A 138 -6.18 8.21 -4.59
CA LEU A 138 -5.26 7.94 -5.70
C LEU A 138 -5.02 6.44 -5.96
N VAL A 139 -5.09 5.59 -4.94
CA VAL A 139 -4.88 4.15 -5.05
C VAL A 139 -6.01 3.48 -5.86
N THR A 140 -7.25 3.99 -5.74
CA THR A 140 -8.47 3.38 -6.31
C THR A 140 -9.12 4.16 -7.45
N MET A 141 -8.65 5.38 -7.75
CA MET A 141 -9.15 6.20 -8.86
C MET A 141 -9.14 5.45 -10.19
N ARG A 142 -10.31 5.30 -10.81
CA ARG A 142 -10.46 4.77 -12.17
C ARG A 142 -10.28 5.88 -13.21
N VAL A 143 -9.85 5.50 -14.40
CA VAL A 143 -9.66 6.39 -15.55
C VAL A 143 -10.46 5.83 -16.72
N ARG A 144 -11.76 6.15 -16.79
CA ARG A 144 -12.68 5.63 -17.82
C ARG A 144 -12.97 6.64 -18.92
N ASN A 145 -12.77 7.93 -18.63
CA ASN A 145 -13.00 9.02 -19.56
C ASN A 145 -11.97 10.14 -19.34
N ASN A 146 -12.04 11.18 -20.16
CA ASN A 146 -11.08 12.29 -20.11
C ASN A 146 -11.17 13.11 -18.82
N ALA A 147 -12.37 13.31 -18.26
CA ALA A 147 -12.53 14.05 -17.01
C ALA A 147 -11.89 13.32 -15.83
N GLU A 148 -12.12 12.00 -15.71
CA GLU A 148 -11.47 11.17 -14.70
C GLU A 148 -9.95 11.09 -14.88
N ARG A 149 -9.49 11.03 -16.14
CA ARG A 149 -8.06 11.08 -16.46
C ARG A 149 -7.43 12.37 -15.97
N GLU A 150 -8.08 13.50 -16.19
CA GLU A 150 -7.57 14.79 -15.78
C GLU A 150 -7.61 14.95 -14.26
N ASN A 151 -8.69 14.51 -13.59
CA ASN A 151 -8.73 14.53 -12.14
C ASN A 151 -7.60 13.69 -11.52
N TRP A 152 -7.37 12.48 -12.05
CA TRP A 152 -6.26 11.64 -11.62
C TRP A 152 -4.89 12.29 -11.86
N ARG A 153 -4.69 12.98 -13.00
CA ARG A 153 -3.46 13.72 -13.28
C ARG A 153 -3.24 14.86 -12.29
N VAL A 154 -4.29 15.59 -11.93
CA VAL A 154 -4.24 16.63 -10.89
C VAL A 154 -3.81 16.04 -9.56
N HIS A 155 -4.46 14.97 -9.09
CA HIS A 155 -4.08 14.30 -7.84
C HIS A 155 -2.63 13.83 -7.86
N ARG A 156 -2.19 13.24 -8.99
CA ARG A 156 -0.80 12.79 -9.14
C ARG A 156 0.20 13.94 -9.14
N LYS A 157 -0.15 15.07 -9.78
CA LYS A 157 0.65 16.29 -9.80
C LYS A 157 0.77 16.88 -8.40
N LEU A 158 -0.33 16.98 -7.65
CA LEU A 158 -0.35 17.48 -6.28
C LEU A 158 0.53 16.61 -5.36
N MET A 159 0.41 15.27 -5.44
CA MET A 159 1.32 14.38 -4.72
C MET A 159 2.79 14.60 -5.09
N HIS A 160 3.08 14.88 -6.37
CA HIS A 160 4.45 15.17 -6.80
C HIS A 160 5.03 16.45 -6.20
N LEU A 161 4.19 17.44 -5.85
CA LEU A 161 4.64 18.64 -5.13
C LEU A 161 5.14 18.32 -3.71
N GLY A 162 4.56 17.30 -3.06
CA GLY A 162 4.96 16.86 -1.73
C GLY A 162 6.09 15.83 -1.73
N VAL A 163 6.05 14.84 -2.63
CA VAL A 163 6.97 13.68 -2.58
C VAL A 163 7.75 13.42 -3.88
N GLY A 164 7.74 14.37 -4.81
CA GLY A 164 8.61 14.33 -5.99
C GLY A 164 10.09 14.46 -5.62
N VAL A 165 10.98 14.06 -6.53
CA VAL A 165 12.44 14.00 -6.31
C VAL A 165 13.03 15.35 -5.84
N GLN A 166 12.49 16.48 -6.30
CA GLN A 166 12.92 17.81 -5.87
C GLN A 166 12.37 18.17 -4.47
N ALA A 167 11.12 17.81 -4.18
CA ALA A 167 10.48 18.08 -2.90
C ALA A 167 11.18 17.32 -1.77
N VAL A 168 11.50 16.04 -1.99
CA VAL A 168 12.08 15.17 -0.95
C VAL A 168 13.47 15.58 -0.47
N ARG A 169 14.21 16.38 -1.27
CA ARG A 169 15.50 16.94 -0.84
C ARG A 169 15.35 17.86 0.38
N ARG A 170 14.22 18.55 0.51
CA ARG A 170 13.91 19.44 1.63
C ARG A 170 13.64 18.69 2.94
N TYR A 171 13.43 17.39 2.86
CA TYR A 171 13.17 16.53 4.03
C TYR A 171 14.39 15.70 4.43
N ARG A 172 15.56 15.91 3.79
CA ARG A 172 16.80 15.21 4.14
C ARG A 172 17.16 15.44 5.60
N ASP A 173 17.14 16.68 6.08
CA ASP A 173 17.52 16.98 7.47
C ASP A 173 16.62 16.27 8.48
N VAL A 174 15.30 16.25 8.21
CA VAL A 174 14.33 15.51 9.03
C VAL A 174 14.62 14.00 8.99
N GLN A 175 14.77 13.40 7.81
CA GLN A 175 15.07 11.97 7.69
C GLN A 175 16.39 11.60 8.34
N ASN A 176 17.40 12.47 8.23
CA ASN A 176 18.72 12.31 8.83
C ASN A 176 18.62 12.30 10.36
N ASN A 177 17.97 13.30 10.92
CA ASN A 177 17.84 13.46 12.36
C ASN A 177 16.94 12.36 12.95
N GLU A 178 15.82 12.04 12.31
CA GLU A 178 14.94 10.94 12.73
C GLU A 178 15.65 9.58 12.71
N SER A 179 16.56 9.34 11.77
CA SER A 179 17.33 8.09 11.71
C SER A 179 18.49 8.05 12.73
N LYS A 180 19.03 9.20 13.17
CA LYS A 180 19.90 9.28 14.35
C LYS A 180 19.13 8.96 15.64
N VAL A 181 17.88 9.44 15.74
CA VAL A 181 17.00 9.11 16.88
C VAL A 181 16.68 7.61 16.91
N VAL A 182 16.40 6.96 15.76
CA VAL A 182 16.27 5.48 15.71
C VAL A 182 17.51 4.78 16.27
N ALA A 183 18.70 5.24 15.89
CA ALA A 183 19.93 4.64 16.39
C ALA A 183 20.05 4.80 17.92
N LEU A 184 19.67 5.96 18.47
CA LEU A 184 19.59 6.16 19.92
C LEU A 184 18.56 5.25 20.59
N ASP A 185 17.39 5.07 19.98
CA ASP A 185 16.34 4.20 20.50
C ASP A 185 16.78 2.73 20.51
N PHE A 186 17.51 2.28 19.48
CA PHE A 186 18.13 0.95 19.41
C PHE A 186 19.17 0.75 20.52
N LEU A 187 19.93 1.79 20.87
CA LEU A 187 20.90 1.73 21.95
C LEU A 187 20.23 1.63 23.33
N ARG A 188 19.10 2.33 23.53
CA ARG A 188 18.39 2.41 24.83
C ARG A 188 17.45 1.24 25.08
N GLU A 189 16.65 0.89 24.08
CA GLU A 189 15.60 -0.13 24.19
C GLU A 189 15.60 -1.04 22.95
N PRO A 190 16.66 -1.85 22.76
CA PRO A 190 16.83 -2.69 21.55
C PRO A 190 15.69 -3.70 21.35
N ALA A 191 15.08 -4.19 22.43
CA ALA A 191 13.98 -5.15 22.36
C ALA A 191 12.73 -4.58 21.66
N ALA A 192 12.57 -3.25 21.65
CA ALA A 192 11.46 -2.55 21.01
C ALA A 192 11.77 -2.06 19.59
N TYR A 193 12.80 -2.60 18.92
CA TYR A 193 13.26 -2.16 17.59
C TYR A 193 12.13 -2.00 16.56
N VAL A 194 11.13 -2.89 16.55
CA VAL A 194 9.97 -2.80 15.66
C VAL A 194 9.21 -1.49 15.87
N LYS A 195 8.91 -1.16 17.13
CA LYS A 195 8.18 0.06 17.49
C LYS A 195 8.98 1.32 17.13
N HIS A 196 10.30 1.27 17.30
CA HIS A 196 11.20 2.38 16.95
C HIS A 196 11.21 2.64 15.43
N LEU A 197 11.19 1.57 14.63
CA LEU A 197 11.12 1.67 13.16
C LEU A 197 9.73 2.14 12.68
N GLU A 198 8.66 1.72 13.34
CA GLU A 198 7.29 2.23 13.10
C GLU A 198 7.16 3.71 13.46
N ARG A 199 7.71 4.12 14.61
CA ARG A 199 7.78 5.53 15.03
C ARG A 199 8.57 6.36 14.03
N TYR A 200 9.71 5.89 13.56
CA TYR A 200 10.50 6.58 12.53
C TYR A 200 9.71 6.83 11.25
N ALA A 201 9.16 5.76 10.67
CA ALA A 201 8.44 5.87 9.40
C ALA A 201 7.23 6.80 9.56
N THR A 202 6.49 6.67 10.66
CA THR A 202 5.33 7.50 10.96
C THR A 202 5.71 8.96 11.22
N SER A 203 6.79 9.22 11.97
CA SER A 203 7.28 10.57 12.25
C SER A 203 7.68 11.30 10.98
N VAL A 204 8.44 10.64 10.09
CA VAL A 204 8.87 11.23 8.81
C VAL A 204 7.67 11.66 7.96
N VAL A 205 6.65 10.81 7.82
CA VAL A 205 5.45 11.19 7.03
C VAL A 205 4.54 12.16 7.77
N SER A 206 4.51 12.14 9.10
CA SER A 206 3.76 13.10 9.91
C SER A 206 4.35 14.50 9.78
N VAL A 207 5.68 14.63 9.84
CA VAL A 207 6.36 15.92 9.61
C VAL A 207 6.11 16.40 8.19
N LEU A 208 6.21 15.51 7.20
CA LEU A 208 5.96 15.87 5.80
C LEU A 208 4.51 16.32 5.59
N ALA A 209 3.54 15.54 6.07
CA ALA A 209 2.12 15.79 5.85
C ALA A 209 1.62 17.00 6.64
N PHE A 210 1.96 17.06 7.92
CA PHE A 210 1.31 17.91 8.92
C PHE A 210 2.27 18.83 9.67
N GLY A 211 3.58 18.76 9.42
CA GLY A 211 4.56 19.58 10.16
C GLY A 211 4.75 19.20 11.62
N ARG A 212 4.28 18.00 12.01
CA ARG A 212 4.35 17.50 13.39
C ARG A 212 5.18 16.23 13.46
N ARG A 213 6.16 16.22 14.36
CA ARG A 213 6.97 15.07 14.72
C ARG A 213 6.22 14.12 15.65
N VAL A 214 6.49 12.83 15.50
CA VAL A 214 6.00 11.79 16.42
C VAL A 214 7.17 11.33 17.29
N ALA A 215 7.24 11.84 18.52
CA ALA A 215 8.39 11.65 19.39
C ALA A 215 8.46 10.25 20.04
N HIS A 216 7.31 9.64 20.32
CA HIS A 216 7.19 8.35 21.02
C HIS A 216 6.33 7.37 20.24
N PHE A 217 6.62 6.08 20.34
CA PHE A 217 5.87 5.03 19.63
C PHE A 217 4.43 4.83 20.17
N ASP A 218 4.13 5.33 21.37
CA ASP A 218 2.79 5.28 21.98
C ASP A 218 1.87 6.42 21.51
N ASP A 219 2.33 7.25 20.58
CA ASP A 219 1.48 8.28 19.98
C ASP A 219 0.24 7.63 19.34
N PRO A 220 -0.99 8.07 19.67
CA PRO A 220 -2.22 7.49 19.14
C PRO A 220 -2.27 7.45 17.61
N ILE A 221 -1.59 8.38 16.93
CA ILE A 221 -1.55 8.40 15.47
C ILE A 221 -0.86 7.16 14.89
N ILE A 222 0.12 6.58 15.61
CA ILE A 222 0.81 5.35 15.21
C ILE A 222 -0.12 4.16 15.41
N THR A 223 -0.58 3.96 16.65
CA THR A 223 -1.30 2.75 17.05
C THR A 223 -2.64 2.60 16.31
N GLU A 224 -3.33 3.70 16.03
CA GLU A 224 -4.64 3.68 15.39
C GLU A 224 -4.55 3.63 13.87
N VAL A 225 -3.63 4.39 13.25
CA VAL A 225 -3.56 4.44 11.78
C VAL A 225 -2.87 3.20 11.20
N ILE A 226 -1.82 2.68 11.84
CA ILE A 226 -1.17 1.44 11.38
C ILE A 226 -2.17 0.28 11.40
N ALA A 227 -2.99 0.16 12.45
CA ALA A 227 -4.02 -0.88 12.53
C ALA A 227 -5.05 -0.76 11.40
N VAL A 228 -5.50 0.46 11.06
CA VAL A 228 -6.41 0.69 9.94
C VAL A 228 -5.76 0.34 8.60
N MET A 229 -4.47 0.65 8.42
CA MET A 229 -3.73 0.33 7.19
C MET A 229 -3.52 -1.18 7.02
N GLN A 230 -3.19 -1.89 8.10
CA GLN A 230 -3.04 -3.35 8.07
C GLN A 230 -4.36 -4.05 7.70
N HIS A 231 -5.48 -3.62 8.31
CA HIS A 231 -6.80 -4.13 7.94
C HIS A 231 -7.14 -3.83 6.47
N ALA A 232 -6.84 -2.62 5.98
CA ALA A 232 -7.05 -2.27 4.57
C ALA A 232 -6.18 -3.14 3.62
N ALA A 233 -4.95 -3.48 4.01
CA ALA A 233 -4.06 -4.33 3.23
C ALA A 233 -4.54 -5.79 3.17
N GLU A 234 -5.17 -6.31 4.22
CA GLU A 234 -5.80 -7.64 4.23
C GLU A 234 -7.02 -7.70 3.31
N LEU A 235 -7.84 -6.64 3.32
CA LEU A 235 -9.01 -6.50 2.43
C LEU A 235 -8.66 -6.33 0.95
N ASN A 236 -7.39 -6.15 0.61
CA ASN A 236 -6.92 -5.96 -0.76
C ASN A 236 -6.41 -7.25 -1.41
N VAL A 237 -6.25 -8.33 -0.64
CA VAL A 237 -5.82 -9.63 -1.15
C VAL A 237 -7.03 -10.39 -1.70
N PRO A 238 -7.00 -10.91 -2.95
CA PRO A 238 -8.06 -11.78 -3.45
C PRO A 238 -8.27 -12.97 -2.52
N GLY A 239 -9.51 -13.24 -2.16
CA GLY A 239 -9.85 -14.27 -1.19
C GLY A 239 -11.19 -14.92 -1.48
N LYS A 240 -11.36 -16.15 -0.95
CA LYS A 240 -12.59 -16.94 -1.06
C LYS A 240 -13.54 -16.79 0.14
N SER A 241 -13.16 -15.97 1.12
CA SER A 241 -13.94 -15.68 2.33
C SER A 241 -14.54 -14.29 2.26
N PHE A 242 -15.54 -14.00 3.11
CA PHE A 242 -16.01 -12.63 3.27
C PHE A 242 -14.89 -11.73 3.84
N PRO A 243 -14.81 -10.46 3.41
CA PRO A 243 -15.72 -9.77 2.47
C PRO A 243 -15.40 -9.98 0.97
N MET A 244 -14.31 -10.67 0.61
CA MET A 244 -13.86 -10.82 -0.78
C MET A 244 -14.81 -11.62 -1.69
N LEU A 245 -15.72 -12.42 -1.13
CA LEU A 245 -16.82 -13.01 -1.89
C LEU A 245 -17.72 -11.96 -2.60
N MET A 246 -17.72 -10.71 -2.16
CA MET A 246 -18.44 -9.63 -2.84
C MET A 246 -17.82 -9.26 -4.19
N GLU A 247 -16.54 -9.55 -4.43
CA GLU A 247 -15.94 -9.40 -5.76
C GLU A 247 -16.47 -10.45 -6.75
N THR A 248 -16.79 -11.65 -6.24
CA THR A 248 -17.45 -12.72 -7.01
C THR A 248 -18.94 -12.44 -7.21
N PHE A 249 -19.61 -11.98 -6.16
CA PHE A 249 -21.04 -11.68 -6.15
C PHE A 249 -21.31 -10.22 -5.71
N PRO A 250 -21.14 -9.22 -6.61
CA PRO A 250 -21.31 -7.80 -6.26
C PRO A 250 -22.70 -7.42 -5.72
N VAL A 251 -23.72 -8.25 -5.96
CA VAL A 251 -25.06 -8.04 -5.40
C VAL A 251 -25.07 -8.08 -3.87
N LEU A 252 -24.16 -8.84 -3.25
CA LEU A 252 -24.05 -8.96 -1.80
C LEU A 252 -23.69 -7.63 -1.12
N ALA A 253 -22.99 -6.74 -1.83
CA ALA A 253 -22.65 -5.41 -1.34
C ALA A 253 -23.86 -4.47 -1.22
N LYS A 254 -24.99 -4.80 -1.85
CA LYS A 254 -26.23 -3.98 -1.81
C LYS A 254 -27.10 -4.27 -0.59
N PHE A 255 -26.77 -5.28 0.20
CA PHE A 255 -27.57 -5.68 1.36
C PHE A 255 -27.42 -4.71 2.54
N PRO A 256 -28.41 -4.69 3.47
CA PRO A 256 -28.33 -3.87 4.68
C PRO A 256 -27.12 -4.22 5.55
N ARG A 257 -26.58 -3.21 6.27
CA ARG A 257 -25.36 -3.33 7.07
C ARG A 257 -25.45 -4.28 8.27
N TRP A 258 -26.65 -4.54 8.77
CA TRP A 258 -26.84 -5.46 9.91
C TRP A 258 -26.58 -6.92 9.52
N MET A 259 -26.51 -7.22 8.21
CA MET A 259 -26.20 -8.56 7.73
C MET A 259 -24.81 -9.01 8.21
N PRO A 260 -24.64 -10.27 8.63
CA PRO A 260 -23.38 -10.77 9.19
C PRO A 260 -22.15 -10.53 8.29
N TRP A 261 -22.31 -10.65 6.97
CA TRP A 261 -21.23 -10.49 5.99
C TRP A 261 -20.86 -9.03 5.67
N MET A 262 -21.65 -8.05 6.14
CA MET A 262 -21.35 -6.62 6.00
C MET A 262 -20.60 -6.06 7.23
N LYS A 263 -20.43 -6.85 8.30
CA LYS A 263 -19.67 -6.46 9.49
C LYS A 263 -18.19 -6.28 9.13
N GLY A 264 -17.55 -5.22 9.64
CA GLY A 264 -16.13 -4.93 9.41
C GLY A 264 -15.80 -4.26 8.08
N ILE A 265 -16.81 -4.01 7.22
CA ILE A 265 -16.66 -3.24 5.99
C ILE A 265 -16.88 -1.76 6.29
N GLY A 266 -15.98 -0.91 5.78
CA GLY A 266 -16.08 0.55 5.87
C GLY A 266 -17.49 1.04 5.52
N SER A 267 -17.97 2.07 6.24
CA SER A 267 -19.36 2.49 6.10
C SER A 267 -19.58 3.13 4.73
N ARG A 268 -20.36 2.46 3.88
CA ARG A 268 -20.85 2.96 2.59
C ARG A 268 -21.66 4.26 2.79
N GLY A 269 -21.04 5.43 2.74
CA GLY A 269 -21.73 6.72 2.80
C GLY A 269 -21.96 7.36 4.17
N GLN A 270 -21.22 7.03 5.24
CA GLN A 270 -20.97 8.07 6.25
C GLN A 270 -19.79 8.91 5.79
N LYS A 271 -20.09 10.15 5.44
CA LYS A 271 -19.11 11.21 5.16
C LYS A 271 -18.03 11.34 6.27
N GLY A 272 -18.25 10.77 7.46
CA GLY A 272 -17.34 10.74 8.61
C GLY A 272 -15.91 10.27 8.35
N GLY A 273 -15.72 9.14 7.65
CA GLY A 273 -14.41 8.49 7.46
C GLY A 273 -13.32 9.43 6.90
N ASN A 274 -13.75 10.31 6.00
CA ASN A 274 -12.90 11.22 5.26
C ASN A 274 -12.71 12.58 5.95
N TYR A 275 -13.12 12.77 7.20
CA TYR A 275 -12.85 14.04 7.91
C TYR A 275 -11.64 13.99 8.83
N PHE A 276 -11.16 12.81 9.26
CA PHE A 276 -10.02 12.77 10.18
C PHE A 276 -8.76 13.38 9.57
N PHE A 277 -8.34 12.91 8.40
CA PHE A 277 -7.15 13.45 7.72
C PHE A 277 -7.34 14.88 7.22
N HIS A 278 -8.57 15.28 6.90
CA HIS A 278 -8.89 16.68 6.62
C HIS A 278 -8.72 17.54 7.88
N SER A 279 -9.25 17.11 9.03
CA SER A 279 -9.14 17.83 10.30
C SER A 279 -7.69 17.93 10.77
N LEU A 280 -6.90 16.87 10.63
CA LEU A 280 -5.45 16.92 10.86
C LEU A 280 -4.75 17.90 9.91
N ALA A 281 -5.13 17.90 8.64
CA ALA A 281 -4.55 18.80 7.66
C ALA A 281 -4.91 20.26 7.95
N GLN A 282 -6.15 20.54 8.34
CA GLN A 282 -6.58 21.88 8.75
C GLN A 282 -5.85 22.32 10.03
N GLU A 283 -5.75 21.46 11.03
CA GLU A 283 -4.97 21.74 12.25
C GLU A 283 -3.53 22.09 11.92
N ALA A 284 -2.89 21.35 11.02
CA ALA A 284 -1.54 21.63 10.57
C ALA A 284 -1.41 23.00 9.89
N VAL A 285 -2.39 23.37 9.05
CA VAL A 285 -2.43 24.69 8.39
C VAL A 285 -2.58 25.81 9.42
N ASP A 286 -3.51 25.65 10.37
CA ASP A 286 -3.77 26.65 11.40
C ASP A 286 -2.56 26.85 12.32
N GLN A 287 -1.91 25.75 12.72
CA GLN A 287 -0.68 25.79 13.50
C GLN A 287 0.46 26.45 12.73
N GLN A 288 0.62 26.14 11.45
CA GLN A 288 1.65 26.74 10.61
C GLN A 288 1.41 28.24 10.39
N ALA A 289 0.15 28.67 10.27
CA ALA A 289 -0.22 30.07 10.16
C ALA A 289 0.05 30.85 11.47
N ALA A 290 -0.13 30.21 12.62
CA ALA A 290 0.12 30.80 13.94
C ALA A 290 1.62 30.99 14.28
N LYS A 291 2.52 30.23 13.64
CA LYS A 291 3.98 30.36 13.84
C LYS A 291 4.51 31.70 13.29
N SER A 292 5.40 32.34 14.04
CA SER A 292 6.19 33.49 13.58
C SER A 292 7.20 33.10 12.48
N ASP A 293 7.73 34.09 11.76
CA ASP A 293 8.73 33.82 10.72
C ASP A 293 10.01 33.19 11.28
N LEU A 294 10.40 33.56 12.51
CA LEU A 294 11.54 32.96 13.22
C LEU A 294 11.31 31.48 13.53
N GLU A 295 10.10 31.09 13.92
CA GLU A 295 9.73 29.69 14.20
C GLU A 295 9.62 28.82 12.94
N LYS A 296 9.52 29.45 11.77
CA LYS A 296 9.49 28.76 10.46
C LYS A 296 10.89 28.53 9.90
N VAL A 297 11.92 29.22 10.42
CA VAL A 297 13.30 29.05 9.94
C VAL A 297 13.76 27.61 10.19
N GLY A 298 14.22 26.94 9.13
CA GLY A 298 14.72 25.56 9.20
C GLY A 298 13.63 24.47 9.31
N VAL A 299 12.35 24.84 9.36
CA VAL A 299 11.22 23.89 9.40
C VAL A 299 10.66 23.68 7.99
N PRO A 300 10.60 22.43 7.48
CA PRO A 300 9.99 22.17 6.18
C PRO A 300 8.52 22.55 6.16
N GLN A 301 8.07 23.17 5.06
CA GLN A 301 6.66 23.47 4.85
C GLN A 301 5.82 22.18 4.79
N PRO A 302 4.74 22.07 5.58
CA PRO A 302 3.85 20.91 5.54
C PRO A 302 3.16 20.76 4.17
N PHE A 303 2.99 19.53 3.72
CA PHE A 303 2.28 19.22 2.49
C PHE A 303 0.80 19.63 2.56
N ALA A 304 0.17 19.53 3.73
CA ALA A 304 -1.18 20.04 3.96
C ALA A 304 -1.30 21.52 3.55
N ASP A 305 -0.39 22.38 4.01
CA ASP A 305 -0.40 23.81 3.64
C ASP A 305 -0.25 24.03 2.12
N THR A 306 0.57 23.22 1.45
CA THR A 306 0.68 23.26 -0.02
C THR A 306 -0.64 22.86 -0.70
N LEU A 307 -1.31 21.82 -0.21
CA LEU A 307 -2.58 21.35 -0.76
C LEU A 307 -3.70 22.37 -0.58
N PHE A 308 -3.81 22.99 0.59
CA PHE A 308 -4.82 24.01 0.85
C PHE A 308 -4.61 25.25 -0.04
N LYS A 309 -3.36 25.64 -0.31
CA LYS A 309 -3.04 26.73 -1.25
C LYS A 309 -3.38 26.41 -2.70
N GLU A 310 -3.12 25.19 -3.16
CA GLU A 310 -3.46 24.77 -4.53
C GLU A 310 -4.95 24.38 -4.69
N SER A 311 -5.69 24.17 -3.59
CA SER A 311 -7.08 23.71 -3.61
C SER A 311 -8.02 24.56 -4.48
N PRO A 312 -8.04 25.91 -4.35
CA PRO A 312 -8.96 26.75 -5.15
C PRO A 312 -8.68 26.67 -6.65
N LYS A 313 -7.43 26.46 -7.05
CA LYS A 313 -7.00 26.40 -8.45
C LYS A 313 -7.51 25.16 -9.18
N TYR A 314 -7.66 24.04 -8.46
CA TYR A 314 -8.15 22.79 -9.02
C TYR A 314 -9.55 22.41 -8.54
N ASN A 315 -10.20 23.27 -7.74
CA ASN A 315 -11.52 23.06 -7.17
C ASN A 315 -11.61 21.72 -6.38
N LEU A 316 -10.62 21.47 -5.52
CA LEU A 316 -10.57 20.23 -4.75
C LEU A 316 -11.67 20.20 -3.68
N SER A 317 -12.36 19.07 -3.60
CA SER A 317 -13.29 18.82 -2.51
C SER A 317 -12.58 18.53 -1.18
N THR A 318 -13.28 18.70 -0.06
CA THR A 318 -12.84 18.29 1.27
C THR A 318 -12.42 16.82 1.32
N GLU A 319 -13.11 15.96 0.57
CA GLU A 319 -12.82 14.53 0.49
C GLU A 319 -11.51 14.25 -0.26
N GLU A 320 -11.24 14.98 -1.33
CA GLU A 320 -9.98 14.88 -2.08
C GLU A 320 -8.81 15.42 -1.26
N LEU A 321 -8.97 16.54 -0.55
CA LEU A 321 -7.96 17.05 0.38
C LEU A 321 -7.61 16.04 1.46
N SER A 322 -8.64 15.45 2.09
CA SER A 322 -8.46 14.38 3.08
C SER A 322 -7.76 13.16 2.51
N SER A 323 -8.16 12.74 1.31
CA SER A 323 -7.57 11.58 0.65
C SER A 323 -6.11 11.82 0.29
N LEU A 324 -5.76 13.00 -0.21
CA LEU A 324 -4.38 13.35 -0.58
C LEU A 324 -3.44 13.37 0.63
N THR A 325 -3.87 13.95 1.77
CA THR A 325 -3.07 13.93 3.01
C THR A 325 -3.03 12.54 3.64
N GLY A 326 -4.17 11.84 3.68
CA GLY A 326 -4.26 10.47 4.19
C GLY A 326 -3.43 9.45 3.40
N ASN A 327 -3.37 9.60 2.07
CA ASN A 327 -2.55 8.74 1.20
C ASN A 327 -1.07 8.79 1.56
N LEU A 328 -0.56 9.98 1.87
CA LEU A 328 0.84 10.16 2.24
C LEU A 328 1.14 9.48 3.59
N PHE A 329 0.30 9.76 4.59
CA PHE A 329 0.50 9.28 5.94
C PHE A 329 0.33 7.75 6.03
N GLY A 330 -0.75 7.22 5.47
CA GLY A 330 -1.05 5.79 5.51
C GLY A 330 -0.03 4.95 4.74
N ALA A 331 0.35 5.36 3.52
CA ALA A 331 1.25 4.56 2.69
C ALA A 331 2.69 4.56 3.19
N GLY A 332 3.23 5.70 3.64
CA GLY A 332 4.64 5.80 3.97
C GLY A 332 5.02 5.25 5.36
N SER A 333 4.06 5.19 6.30
CA SER A 333 4.28 4.65 7.65
C SER A 333 4.51 3.15 7.66
N ASP A 334 3.57 2.37 7.11
CA ASP A 334 3.61 0.90 7.13
C ASP A 334 4.69 0.32 6.21
N THR A 335 4.87 0.90 5.01
CA THR A 335 5.79 0.32 4.01
C THR A 335 7.26 0.52 4.34
N SER A 336 7.64 1.71 4.81
CA SER A 336 9.04 2.02 5.15
C SER A 336 9.47 1.26 6.41
N SER A 337 8.61 1.21 7.44
CA SER A 337 8.89 0.44 8.65
C SER A 337 9.01 -1.05 8.35
N SER A 338 8.09 -1.63 7.57
CA SER A 338 8.16 -3.04 7.14
C SER A 338 9.45 -3.36 6.36
N THR A 339 9.91 -2.44 5.50
CA THR A 339 11.19 -2.60 4.78
C THR A 339 12.38 -2.61 5.75
N LEU A 340 12.39 -1.72 6.75
CA LEU A 340 13.45 -1.68 7.75
C LEU A 340 13.44 -2.89 8.70
N ILE A 341 12.27 -3.42 9.03
CA ILE A 341 12.14 -4.66 9.82
C ILE A 341 12.65 -5.86 9.00
N THR A 342 12.36 -5.91 7.70
CA THR A 342 12.94 -6.89 6.76
C THR A 342 14.47 -6.79 6.72
N PHE A 343 15.03 -5.58 6.76
CA PHE A 343 16.48 -5.39 6.87
C PHE A 343 17.05 -6.00 8.18
N VAL A 344 16.41 -5.78 9.33
CA VAL A 344 16.85 -6.39 10.60
C VAL A 344 16.81 -7.92 10.52
N LEU A 345 15.78 -8.49 9.88
CA LEU A 345 15.70 -9.94 9.63
C LEU A 345 16.85 -10.42 8.74
N ALA A 346 17.16 -9.69 7.67
CA ALA A 346 18.27 -10.01 6.77
C ALA A 346 19.61 -10.03 7.51
N CYS A 347 19.88 -9.04 8.37
CA CYS A 347 21.10 -9.03 9.20
C CYS A 347 21.21 -10.25 10.12
N CYS A 348 20.09 -10.68 10.72
CA CYS A 348 20.08 -11.86 11.60
C CYS A 348 20.27 -13.18 10.82
N ALA A 349 19.69 -13.28 9.63
CA ALA A 349 19.71 -14.48 8.82
C ALA A 349 20.99 -14.62 7.97
N PHE A 350 21.59 -13.51 7.55
CA PHE A 350 22.72 -13.42 6.62
C PHE A 350 23.79 -12.43 7.13
N PRO A 351 24.43 -12.73 8.28
CA PRO A 351 25.38 -11.80 8.92
C PRO A 351 26.59 -11.46 8.03
N GLU A 352 26.97 -12.33 7.10
CA GLU A 352 28.07 -12.11 6.15
C GLU A 352 27.85 -10.86 5.27
N ALA A 353 26.59 -10.61 4.87
CA ALA A 353 26.24 -9.44 4.08
C ALA A 353 26.39 -8.16 4.92
N MET A 354 25.95 -8.21 6.19
CA MET A 354 26.13 -7.11 7.14
C MET A 354 27.61 -6.82 7.39
N HIS A 355 28.44 -7.84 7.63
CA HIS A 355 29.86 -7.66 7.92
C HIS A 355 30.63 -7.06 6.74
N THR A 356 30.30 -7.45 5.52
CA THR A 356 30.92 -6.87 4.30
C THR A 356 30.55 -5.39 4.15
N ALA A 357 29.30 -5.03 4.41
CA ALA A 357 28.86 -3.62 4.40
C ALA A 357 29.52 -2.81 5.52
N GLN A 358 29.66 -3.39 6.72
CA GLN A 358 30.34 -2.78 7.85
C GLN A 358 31.82 -2.50 7.56
N ALA A 359 32.53 -3.42 6.92
CA ALA A 359 33.92 -3.22 6.52
C ALA A 359 34.06 -2.06 5.51
N GLU A 360 33.12 -1.93 4.57
CA GLU A 360 33.07 -0.79 3.66
C GLU A 360 32.84 0.54 4.39
N LEU A 361 31.89 0.56 5.34
CA LEU A 361 31.59 1.74 6.17
C LEU A 361 32.77 2.15 7.04
N ASP A 362 33.47 1.20 7.64
CA ASP A 362 34.66 1.48 8.45
C ASP A 362 35.78 2.13 7.62
N ARG A 363 35.95 1.69 6.37
CA ARG A 363 36.95 2.23 5.44
C ARG A 363 36.60 3.63 4.92
N VAL A 364 35.33 3.89 4.62
CA VAL A 364 34.89 5.11 3.93
C VAL A 364 34.46 6.21 4.90
N VAL A 365 33.72 5.85 5.94
CA VAL A 365 33.11 6.77 6.90
C VAL A 365 33.95 6.87 8.18
N GLY A 366 34.49 5.74 8.64
CA GLY A 366 35.20 5.64 9.92
C GLY A 366 34.23 5.65 11.11
N ARG A 367 34.74 5.99 12.30
CA ARG A 367 33.99 5.87 13.57
C ARG A 367 33.58 7.19 14.20
N GLN A 368 34.11 8.31 13.70
CA GLN A 368 33.99 9.63 14.33
C GLN A 368 32.78 10.46 13.87
N ARG A 369 32.07 9.96 12.85
CA ARG A 369 30.79 10.49 12.36
C ARG A 369 29.92 9.35 11.84
N SER A 370 28.61 9.52 11.86
CA SER A 370 27.70 8.59 11.16
C SER A 370 27.63 8.87 9.65
N PRO A 371 27.19 7.90 8.82
CA PRO A 371 27.06 8.09 7.37
C PRO A 371 26.03 9.16 7.00
N ASP A 372 26.23 9.80 5.85
CA ASP A 372 25.29 10.73 5.21
C ASP A 372 25.15 10.47 3.68
N TRP A 373 24.37 11.29 2.97
CA TRP A 373 24.15 11.08 1.53
C TRP A 373 25.39 11.38 0.66
N ASP A 374 26.38 12.12 1.14
CA ASP A 374 27.60 12.44 0.40
C ASP A 374 28.59 11.25 0.39
N ASP A 375 28.31 10.23 1.20
CA ASP A 375 29.00 8.94 1.19
C ASP A 375 28.40 7.94 0.17
N MET A 376 27.16 8.16 -0.30
CA MET A 376 26.40 7.14 -1.05
C MET A 376 27.16 6.59 -2.27
N ASP A 377 27.78 7.46 -3.06
CA ASP A 377 28.53 7.07 -4.27
C ASP A 377 29.84 6.32 -3.94
N LYS A 378 30.32 6.42 -2.69
CA LYS A 378 31.53 5.76 -2.20
C LYS A 378 31.24 4.45 -1.47
N LEU A 379 29.97 4.10 -1.29
CA LEU A 379 29.49 2.91 -0.59
C LEU A 379 28.74 1.94 -1.54
N PRO A 380 29.40 1.43 -2.60
CA PRO A 380 28.74 0.58 -3.59
C PRO A 380 28.17 -0.71 -3.00
N TYR A 381 28.79 -1.31 -1.97
CA TYR A 381 28.25 -2.51 -1.33
C TYR A 381 27.04 -2.18 -0.46
N VAL A 382 27.06 -1.09 0.32
CA VAL A 382 25.86 -0.64 1.08
C VAL A 382 24.72 -0.29 0.13
N ALA A 383 25.01 0.37 -1.00
CA ALA A 383 24.01 0.66 -2.03
C ALA A 383 23.41 -0.63 -2.62
N ALA A 384 24.25 -1.63 -2.87
CA ALA A 384 23.82 -2.95 -3.33
C ALA A 384 22.97 -3.69 -2.28
N LEU A 385 23.36 -3.63 -1.00
CA LEU A 385 22.63 -4.21 0.12
C LEU A 385 21.24 -3.59 0.26
N PHE A 386 21.16 -2.26 0.19
CA PHE A 386 19.88 -1.55 0.19
C PHE A 386 18.95 -2.02 -0.94
N LYS A 387 19.47 -2.19 -2.16
CA LYS A 387 18.68 -2.74 -3.28
C LYS A 387 18.22 -4.17 -3.02
N GLU A 388 19.08 -5.00 -2.42
CA GLU A 388 18.72 -6.37 -2.07
C GLU A 388 17.66 -6.44 -0.96
N VAL A 389 17.64 -5.50 0.00
CA VAL A 389 16.52 -5.39 0.96
C VAL A 389 15.19 -5.13 0.24
N LEU A 390 15.19 -4.24 -0.75
CA LEU A 390 13.99 -3.93 -1.52
C LEU A 390 13.51 -5.08 -2.40
N ARG A 391 14.42 -5.96 -2.85
CA ARG A 391 14.10 -7.12 -3.70
C ARG A 391 13.74 -8.36 -2.89
N TRP A 392 14.57 -8.75 -1.93
CA TRP A 392 14.54 -10.06 -1.27
C TRP A 392 13.18 -10.41 -0.66
N ARG A 393 12.57 -9.43 0.02
CA ARG A 393 11.21 -9.54 0.59
C ARG A 393 10.48 -8.20 0.40
N SER A 394 10.09 -7.92 -0.84
CA SER A 394 9.31 -6.75 -1.20
C SER A 394 8.04 -6.63 -0.34
N VAL A 395 7.81 -5.45 0.25
CA VAL A 395 6.62 -5.21 1.08
C VAL A 395 5.33 -5.33 0.25
N ALA A 396 5.22 -4.60 -0.86
CA ALA A 396 4.05 -4.67 -1.74
C ALA A 396 4.16 -5.90 -2.67
N ILE A 397 3.83 -7.08 -2.14
CA ILE A 397 4.24 -8.36 -2.76
C ILE A 397 3.53 -8.69 -4.07
N ILE A 398 2.39 -8.04 -4.34
CA ILE A 398 1.70 -8.10 -5.62
C ILE A 398 1.79 -6.77 -6.39
N GLY A 399 2.81 -5.96 -6.15
CA GLY A 399 3.04 -4.73 -6.93
C GLY A 399 1.97 -3.65 -6.76
N GLY A 400 1.27 -3.66 -5.62
CA GLY A 400 0.22 -2.70 -5.29
C GLY A 400 -1.13 -3.05 -5.90
N GLN A 401 -1.95 -2.03 -6.17
CA GLN A 401 -3.29 -2.21 -6.73
C GLN A 401 -3.22 -2.70 -8.18
N PRO A 402 -4.12 -3.60 -8.62
CA PRO A 402 -4.20 -4.01 -10.01
C PRO A 402 -4.39 -2.82 -10.94
N HIS A 403 -3.76 -2.92 -12.10
CA HIS A 403 -3.96 -2.04 -13.23
C HIS A 403 -5.20 -2.49 -14.02
N SER A 404 -5.67 -1.61 -14.89
CA SER A 404 -6.71 -1.96 -15.85
C SER A 404 -6.48 -1.22 -17.16
N PRO A 405 -6.58 -1.91 -18.31
CA PRO A 405 -6.43 -1.26 -19.60
C PRO A 405 -7.65 -0.38 -19.89
N THR A 406 -7.42 0.80 -20.45
CA THR A 406 -8.47 1.77 -20.87
C THR A 406 -9.04 1.50 -22.27
N GLN A 407 -8.58 0.43 -22.91
CA GLN A 407 -9.00 -0.04 -24.22
C GLN A 407 -8.57 -1.49 -24.36
N ASP A 408 -9.15 -2.21 -25.31
CA ASP A 408 -8.67 -3.52 -25.69
C ASP A 408 -7.19 -3.49 -26.14
N ASP A 409 -6.45 -4.53 -25.75
CA ASP A 409 -5.04 -4.69 -26.13
C ASP A 409 -4.74 -6.14 -26.52
N TYR A 410 -3.68 -6.32 -27.31
CA TYR A 410 -3.12 -7.62 -27.63
C TYR A 410 -1.66 -7.69 -27.18
N TYR A 411 -1.32 -8.76 -26.47
CA TYR A 411 0.05 -9.02 -26.01
C TYR A 411 0.46 -10.43 -26.38
N LYS A 412 1.46 -10.55 -27.26
CA LYS A 412 1.99 -11.85 -27.77
C LYS A 412 0.88 -12.82 -28.22
N GLY A 413 -0.13 -12.29 -28.92
CA GLY A 413 -1.27 -13.06 -29.41
C GLY A 413 -2.43 -13.23 -28.42
N TYR A 414 -2.24 -12.90 -27.14
CA TYR A 414 -3.31 -12.90 -26.15
C TYR A 414 -4.12 -11.61 -26.18
N TYR A 415 -5.45 -11.75 -26.18
CA TYR A 415 -6.38 -10.65 -26.07
C TYR A 415 -6.60 -10.28 -24.60
N ILE A 416 -6.47 -8.99 -24.28
CA ILE A 416 -6.73 -8.44 -22.94
C ILE A 416 -7.79 -7.34 -23.09
N PRO A 417 -9.05 -7.62 -22.73
CA PRO A 417 -10.15 -6.65 -22.87
C PRO A 417 -9.97 -5.42 -21.98
N GLU A 418 -10.54 -4.29 -22.41
CA GLU A 418 -10.74 -3.10 -21.58
C GLU A 418 -11.36 -3.48 -20.22
N GLY A 419 -10.90 -2.86 -19.13
CA GLY A 419 -11.47 -3.06 -17.80
C GLY A 419 -11.02 -4.34 -17.09
N THR A 420 -10.25 -5.21 -17.75
CA THR A 420 -9.66 -6.41 -17.14
C THR A 420 -8.79 -6.04 -15.94
N TRP A 421 -8.81 -6.86 -14.88
CA TRP A 421 -7.88 -6.69 -13.75
C TRP A 421 -6.51 -7.22 -14.17
N VAL A 422 -5.46 -6.40 -14.06
CA VAL A 422 -4.09 -6.80 -14.40
C VAL A 422 -3.19 -6.60 -13.18
N GLN A 423 -2.72 -7.68 -12.59
CA GLN A 423 -1.96 -7.71 -11.35
C GLN A 423 -0.51 -8.12 -11.62
N GLY A 424 0.46 -7.38 -11.10
CA GLY A 424 1.86 -7.83 -11.10
C GLY A 424 2.12 -8.74 -9.89
N ASN A 425 2.74 -9.90 -10.08
CA ASN A 425 3.18 -10.75 -8.98
C ASN A 425 4.63 -10.44 -8.64
N ILE A 426 4.86 -9.49 -7.73
CA ILE A 426 6.24 -9.11 -7.36
C ILE A 426 6.97 -10.27 -6.68
N TRP A 427 6.29 -11.13 -5.91
CA TRP A 427 6.89 -12.38 -5.41
C TRP A 427 7.52 -13.18 -6.55
N ALA A 428 6.72 -13.59 -7.53
CA ALA A 428 7.22 -14.39 -8.66
C ALA A 428 8.33 -13.65 -9.43
N ILE A 429 8.17 -12.34 -9.68
CA ILE A 429 9.15 -11.53 -10.41
C ILE A 429 10.49 -11.44 -9.65
N HIS A 430 10.47 -11.28 -8.33
CA HIS A 430 11.68 -11.17 -7.51
C HIS A 430 12.27 -12.52 -7.13
N HIS A 431 11.51 -13.60 -7.29
CA HIS A 431 11.96 -14.98 -7.09
C HIS A 431 12.29 -15.73 -8.38
N HIS A 432 12.11 -15.09 -9.53
CA HIS A 432 12.38 -15.72 -10.82
C HIS A 432 13.88 -15.98 -11.01
N ALA A 433 14.26 -17.26 -11.07
CA ALA A 433 15.66 -17.71 -11.06
C ALA A 433 16.51 -17.19 -12.25
N ARG A 434 15.88 -16.78 -13.36
CA ARG A 434 16.58 -16.20 -14.52
C ARG A 434 17.27 -14.88 -14.17
N GLU A 435 16.59 -14.02 -13.40
CA GLU A 435 17.10 -12.74 -12.93
C GLU A 435 17.76 -12.87 -11.55
N PHE A 436 17.23 -13.73 -10.69
CA PHE A 436 17.66 -13.87 -9.30
C PHE A 436 17.94 -15.33 -8.93
N PRO A 437 19.08 -15.90 -9.35
CA PRO A 437 19.49 -17.25 -8.93
C PRO A 437 19.59 -17.34 -7.40
N GLU A 438 19.11 -18.42 -6.77
CA GLU A 438 19.04 -18.54 -5.30
C GLU A 438 18.21 -17.39 -4.66
N PRO A 439 16.95 -17.19 -5.07
CA PRO A 439 16.19 -15.97 -4.77
C PRO A 439 15.96 -15.70 -3.28
N ASP A 440 15.99 -16.76 -2.46
CA ASP A 440 15.83 -16.68 -1.00
C ASP A 440 17.12 -16.38 -0.24
N ARG A 441 18.30 -16.48 -0.88
CA ARG A 441 19.55 -15.99 -0.32
C ARG A 441 19.62 -14.48 -0.48
N PHE A 442 19.99 -13.80 0.60
CA PHE A 442 20.22 -12.37 0.60
C PHE A 442 21.63 -12.07 0.06
N LEU A 443 21.72 -11.67 -1.21
CA LEU A 443 23.00 -11.49 -1.92
C LEU A 443 23.09 -10.09 -2.55
N PRO A 444 23.66 -9.09 -1.84
CA PRO A 444 23.94 -7.76 -2.39
C PRO A 444 24.73 -7.80 -3.70
N GLU A 445 25.60 -8.80 -3.89
CA GLU A 445 26.47 -8.96 -5.05
C GLU A 445 25.70 -9.03 -6.39
N ARG A 446 24.39 -9.29 -6.40
CA ARG A 446 23.54 -9.19 -7.60
C ARG A 446 23.60 -7.82 -8.26
N TYR A 447 23.80 -6.79 -7.46
CA TYR A 447 23.82 -5.38 -7.89
C TYR A 447 25.23 -4.86 -8.16
N ILE A 448 26.26 -5.71 -8.05
CA ILE A 448 27.65 -5.37 -8.33
C ILE A 448 28.02 -5.85 -9.74
N LYS A 449 28.47 -4.92 -10.59
CA LYS A 449 28.90 -5.25 -11.96
C LYS A 449 30.08 -6.23 -11.92
N GLY A 450 30.04 -7.27 -12.75
CA GLY A 450 31.07 -8.31 -12.81
C GLY A 450 30.92 -9.44 -11.79
N SER A 451 29.96 -9.34 -10.85
CA SER A 451 29.62 -10.44 -9.95
C SER A 451 29.03 -11.64 -10.71
N ALA A 452 29.32 -12.86 -10.24
CA ALA A 452 28.74 -14.10 -10.77
C ALA A 452 27.20 -14.15 -10.64
N TYR A 453 26.62 -13.38 -9.72
CA TYR A 453 25.18 -13.30 -9.48
C TYR A 453 24.50 -12.17 -10.26
N HIS A 454 25.26 -11.31 -10.94
CA HIS A 454 24.69 -10.22 -11.73
C HIS A 454 23.95 -10.77 -12.96
N ARG A 455 22.71 -10.32 -13.18
CA ARG A 455 21.88 -10.69 -14.33
C ARG A 455 21.23 -9.44 -14.93
N PRO A 456 20.95 -9.43 -16.25
CA PRO A 456 20.19 -8.36 -16.87
C PRO A 456 18.78 -8.26 -16.26
N PHE A 457 18.29 -7.04 -16.11
CA PHE A 457 16.94 -6.75 -15.64
C PHE A 457 16.33 -5.63 -16.50
N PRO A 458 15.04 -5.68 -16.87
CA PRO A 458 14.45 -4.71 -17.82
C PRO A 458 14.28 -3.29 -17.26
N GLY A 459 14.48 -3.05 -15.96
CA GLY A 459 14.41 -1.74 -15.33
C GLY A 459 15.74 -1.32 -14.69
N ASP A 460 16.06 -0.04 -14.75
CA ASP A 460 17.36 0.52 -14.34
C ASP A 460 17.73 0.27 -12.87
N ARG A 461 16.73 0.06 -12.01
CA ARG A 461 16.94 -0.20 -10.59
C ARG A 461 17.40 -1.63 -10.30
N GLY A 462 17.08 -2.58 -11.18
CA GLY A 462 17.31 -4.01 -10.97
C GLY A 462 16.29 -4.69 -10.06
N TYR A 463 15.16 -4.03 -9.78
CA TYR A 463 14.00 -4.55 -9.04
C TYR A 463 12.73 -3.77 -9.42
N MET A 464 11.56 -4.21 -8.94
CA MET A 464 10.22 -3.68 -9.29
C MET A 464 9.33 -3.33 -8.08
N THR A 465 9.91 -3.23 -6.88
CA THR A 465 9.23 -2.99 -5.58
C THR A 465 8.24 -1.81 -5.57
N PHE A 466 8.45 -0.78 -6.39
CA PHE A 466 7.63 0.44 -6.42
C PHE A 466 6.54 0.45 -7.50
N GLY A 467 6.31 -0.69 -8.17
CA GLY A 467 5.34 -0.80 -9.25
C GLY A 467 5.82 -0.16 -10.56
N TRP A 468 4.88 0.22 -11.44
CA TRP A 468 5.18 0.49 -12.84
C TRP A 468 4.47 1.72 -13.42
N GLY A 469 5.13 2.32 -14.41
CA GLY A 469 4.57 3.29 -15.33
C GLY A 469 3.88 4.47 -14.66
N ARG A 470 2.71 4.84 -15.17
CA ARG A 470 1.92 5.98 -14.65
C ARG A 470 1.47 5.83 -13.20
N ARG A 471 1.43 4.59 -12.68
CA ARG A 471 1.00 4.27 -11.31
C ARG A 471 2.16 3.91 -10.39
N VAL A 472 3.41 4.13 -10.81
CA VAL A 472 4.59 3.98 -9.96
C VAL A 472 4.40 4.73 -8.63
N CYS A 473 4.91 4.17 -7.53
CA CYS A 473 4.76 4.75 -6.19
C CYS A 473 5.08 6.26 -6.18
N SER A 474 4.20 7.08 -5.61
CA SER A 474 4.45 8.54 -5.47
C SER A 474 5.58 8.82 -4.49
N GLY A 475 5.64 8.06 -3.40
CA GLY A 475 6.62 8.21 -2.33
C GLY A 475 7.96 7.52 -2.58
N GLN A 476 8.22 7.03 -3.80
CA GLN A 476 9.43 6.24 -4.07
C GLN A 476 10.72 6.99 -3.67
N ALA A 477 10.87 8.23 -4.10
CA ALA A 477 12.08 9.00 -3.81
C ALA A 477 12.25 9.28 -2.30
N LEU A 478 11.12 9.49 -1.58
CA LEU A 478 11.11 9.68 -0.13
C LEU A 478 11.56 8.40 0.59
N ALA A 479 10.98 7.27 0.19
CA ALA A 479 11.28 5.96 0.76
C ALA A 479 12.73 5.55 0.48
N GLU A 480 13.20 5.65 -0.77
CA GLU A 480 14.58 5.28 -1.13
C GLU A 480 15.60 6.09 -0.33
N GLN A 481 15.40 7.41 -0.22
CA GLN A 481 16.29 8.29 0.55
C GLN A 481 16.32 7.97 2.05
N GLY A 482 15.14 7.79 2.66
CA GLY A 482 15.00 7.58 4.11
C GLY A 482 15.39 6.17 4.56
N VAL A 483 15.00 5.15 3.80
CA VAL A 483 15.36 3.76 4.10
C VAL A 483 16.87 3.56 3.91
N TRP A 484 17.47 4.12 2.86
CA TRP A 484 18.91 4.00 2.64
C TRP A 484 19.73 4.59 3.80
N ILE A 485 19.43 5.84 4.21
CA ILE A 485 20.22 6.49 5.28
C ILE A 485 20.05 5.75 6.62
N THR A 486 18.86 5.24 6.88
CA THR A 486 18.59 4.47 8.10
C THR A 486 19.35 3.15 8.09
N ILE A 487 19.35 2.42 6.98
CA ILE A 487 20.13 1.18 6.83
C ILE A 487 21.62 1.44 6.99
N ALA A 488 22.17 2.43 6.27
CA ALA A 488 23.60 2.76 6.36
C ALA A 488 24.02 3.09 7.80
N ARG A 489 23.20 3.88 8.52
CA ARG A 489 23.48 4.24 9.92
C ARG A 489 23.35 3.06 10.88
N LEU A 490 22.35 2.20 10.71
CA LEU A 490 22.19 1.02 11.57
C LEU A 490 23.32 0.01 11.34
N LEU A 491 23.74 -0.21 10.09
CA LEU A 491 24.91 -1.02 9.75
C LEU A 491 26.19 -0.45 10.39
N TRP A 492 26.38 0.87 10.30
CA TRP A 492 27.52 1.56 10.90
C TRP A 492 27.53 1.42 12.43
N ALA A 493 26.37 1.55 13.07
CA ALA A 493 26.26 1.63 14.52
C ALA A 493 26.27 0.27 15.25
N PHE A 494 25.60 -0.75 14.68
CA PHE A 494 25.22 -1.95 15.44
C PHE A 494 25.69 -3.26 14.82
N SER A 495 26.00 -4.21 15.69
CA SER A 495 25.99 -5.65 15.39
C SER A 495 24.58 -6.17 15.67
N ILE A 496 23.88 -6.59 14.62
CA ILE A 496 22.51 -7.13 14.69
C ILE A 496 22.60 -8.64 14.47
N ASN A 497 22.37 -9.42 15.54
CA ASN A 497 22.55 -10.86 15.57
C ASN A 497 21.25 -11.57 15.96
N LYS A 498 21.20 -12.89 15.75
CA LYS A 498 20.18 -13.75 16.35
C LYS A 498 20.17 -13.56 17.88
N ALA A 499 18.99 -13.60 18.48
CA ALA A 499 18.89 -13.63 19.94
C ALA A 499 19.52 -14.92 20.49
N ILE A 500 19.94 -14.90 21.74
CA ILE A 500 20.44 -16.07 22.46
C ILE A 500 19.38 -16.51 23.46
N ASP A 501 19.02 -17.79 23.47
CA ASP A 501 18.07 -18.35 24.41
C ASP A 501 18.67 -18.53 25.83
N ALA A 502 17.84 -18.98 26.77
CA ALA A 502 18.26 -19.24 28.15
C ALA A 502 19.36 -20.32 28.28
N HIS A 503 19.62 -21.10 27.22
CA HIS A 503 20.62 -22.15 27.17
C HIS A 503 21.89 -21.75 26.40
N GLY A 504 22.01 -20.47 26.00
CA GLY A 504 23.18 -19.98 25.27
C GLY A 504 23.16 -20.30 23.77
N LYS A 505 22.04 -20.79 23.22
CA LYS A 505 21.93 -21.14 21.79
C LYS A 505 21.28 -20.00 20.98
N PRO A 506 21.73 -19.75 19.74
CA PRO A 506 21.03 -18.84 18.84
C PRO A 506 19.59 -19.27 18.59
N VAL A 507 18.65 -18.34 18.75
CA VAL A 507 17.26 -18.47 18.34
C VAL A 507 17.21 -18.29 16.83
N GLU A 508 16.84 -19.35 16.12
CA GLU A 508 16.72 -19.31 14.66
C GLU A 508 15.62 -18.34 14.22
N VAL A 509 15.88 -17.61 13.14
CA VAL A 509 14.91 -16.70 12.54
C VAL A 509 14.35 -17.35 11.27
N ASP A 510 13.02 -17.35 11.13
CA ASP A 510 12.36 -17.90 9.94
C ASP A 510 12.23 -16.84 8.84
N ILE A 511 12.96 -17.05 7.74
CA ILE A 511 12.97 -16.14 6.58
C ILE A 511 11.67 -16.17 5.74
N PHE A 512 10.71 -17.03 6.08
CA PHE A 512 9.39 -17.16 5.45
C PHE A 512 8.24 -16.74 6.38
N ALA A 513 8.52 -16.48 7.66
CA ALA A 513 7.54 -16.01 8.64
C ALA A 513 7.16 -14.55 8.38
N PHE A 514 6.26 -14.35 7.41
CA PHE A 514 5.69 -13.05 7.02
C PHE A 514 4.17 -13.04 7.16
N THR A 515 3.61 -11.85 7.38
CA THR A 515 2.15 -11.61 7.40
C THR A 515 1.49 -11.95 6.05
N ASN A 516 0.15 -12.05 6.04
CA ASN A 516 -0.63 -12.57 4.91
C ASN A 516 -1.21 -11.47 3.99
N GLY A 517 -1.07 -10.19 4.34
CA GLY A 517 -1.64 -9.06 3.61
C GLY A 517 -0.91 -8.71 2.31
N LEU A 518 -1.48 -7.79 1.53
CA LEU A 518 -0.85 -7.26 0.32
C LEU A 518 0.51 -6.62 0.62
N ASN A 519 0.56 -5.89 1.74
CA ASN A 519 1.80 -5.44 2.35
C ASN A 519 2.25 -6.53 3.33
N MET A 520 3.33 -7.22 3.01
CA MET A 520 3.92 -8.20 3.91
C MET A 520 5.02 -7.58 4.75
N ARG A 521 5.14 -8.06 5.98
CA ARG A 521 6.24 -7.76 6.90
C ARG A 521 6.62 -9.02 7.69
N PRO A 522 7.84 -9.09 8.22
CA PRO A 522 8.22 -10.17 9.12
C PRO A 522 7.26 -10.26 10.31
N GLN A 523 6.92 -11.48 10.70
CA GLN A 523 6.31 -11.77 11.99
C GLN A 523 7.28 -11.39 13.13
N PRO A 524 6.81 -11.12 14.34
CA PRO A 524 7.69 -10.80 15.46
C PRO A 524 8.76 -11.88 15.68
N PHE A 525 10.02 -11.46 15.75
CA PHE A 525 11.17 -12.31 16.06
C PHE A 525 12.09 -11.60 17.05
N GLN A 526 12.91 -12.37 17.77
CA GLN A 526 13.88 -11.82 18.71
C GLN A 526 15.24 -11.65 18.03
N CYS A 527 15.93 -10.55 18.33
CA CYS A 527 17.29 -10.31 17.90
C CYS A 527 18.12 -9.66 19.02
N SER A 528 19.44 -9.77 18.91
CA SER A 528 20.40 -9.07 19.75
C SER A 528 20.98 -7.89 18.97
N ILE A 529 20.84 -6.68 19.51
CA ILE A 529 21.34 -5.45 18.90
C ILE A 529 22.32 -4.82 19.89
N LEU A 530 23.59 -4.75 19.50
CA LEU A 530 24.67 -4.23 20.34
C LEU A 530 25.48 -3.19 19.57
N PRO A 531 25.88 -2.07 20.19
CA PRO A 531 26.78 -1.12 19.54
C PRO A 531 28.09 -1.82 19.17
N ARG A 532 28.65 -1.53 17.99
CA ARG A 532 29.85 -2.22 17.49
C ARG A 532 31.10 -1.92 18.30
N THR A 533 31.22 -0.68 18.79
CA THR A 533 32.33 -0.21 19.63
C THR A 533 31.86 0.93 20.53
N ASP A 534 32.61 1.22 21.60
CA ASP A 534 32.29 2.36 22.49
C ASP A 534 32.51 3.71 21.79
N GLU A 535 33.49 3.84 20.91
CA GLU A 535 33.71 5.06 20.10
C GLU A 535 32.51 5.39 19.19
N ILE A 536 31.92 4.36 18.59
CA ILE A 536 30.69 4.49 17.79
C ILE A 536 29.50 4.84 18.68
N ARG A 537 29.40 4.23 19.87
CA ARG A 537 28.36 4.56 20.86
C ARG A 537 28.41 6.04 21.25
N ASP A 538 29.58 6.55 21.60
CA ASP A 538 29.77 7.94 22.01
C ASP A 538 29.43 8.92 20.86
N THR A 539 29.85 8.58 19.63
CA THR A 539 29.53 9.36 18.44
C THR A 539 28.02 9.38 18.17
N LEU A 540 27.37 8.22 18.26
CA LEU A 540 25.93 8.07 18.08
C LEU A 540 25.15 8.89 19.11
N GLU A 541 25.51 8.80 20.39
CA GLU A 541 24.83 9.57 21.44
C GLU A 541 24.98 11.07 21.22
N ARG A 542 26.19 11.55 20.91
CA ARG A 542 26.47 12.96 20.60
C ARG A 542 25.62 13.45 19.42
N GLU A 543 25.63 12.72 18.30
CA GLU A 543 24.89 13.12 17.11
C GLU A 543 23.37 13.05 17.32
N ALA A 544 22.89 12.06 18.08
CA ALA A 544 21.47 11.93 18.38
C ALA A 544 20.97 13.04 19.30
N GLN A 545 21.78 13.51 20.26
CA GLN A 545 21.43 14.68 21.06
C GLN A 545 21.28 15.94 20.21
N GLN A 546 22.20 16.18 19.27
CA GLN A 546 22.06 17.28 18.33
C GLN A 546 20.80 17.12 17.47
N ALA A 547 20.52 15.91 16.97
CA ALA A 547 19.32 15.63 16.20
C ALA A 547 18.03 15.90 16.99
N LEU A 548 17.98 15.59 18.29
CA LEU A 548 16.83 15.90 19.14
C LEU A 548 16.63 17.42 19.32
N ILE A 549 17.71 18.19 19.43
CA ILE A 549 17.64 19.66 19.48
C ILE A 549 17.08 20.20 18.16
N ASP A 550 17.59 19.72 17.03
CA ASP A 550 17.19 20.17 15.70
C ASP A 550 15.74 19.79 15.37
N LEU A 551 15.25 18.67 15.91
CA LEU A 551 13.87 18.20 15.72
C LEU A 551 12.87 18.86 16.68
N LYS A 552 13.33 19.48 17.78
CA LYS A 552 12.47 20.08 18.81
C LYS A 552 11.42 21.07 18.26
N PRO A 553 11.69 21.90 17.23
CA PRO A 553 10.67 22.80 16.65
C PRO A 553 9.49 22.07 15.98
N LEU A 554 9.63 20.77 15.71
CA LEU A 554 8.60 19.92 15.11
C LEU A 554 7.81 19.13 16.16
N ASP A 555 8.27 19.08 17.41
CA ASP A 555 7.55 18.39 18.48
C ASP A 555 6.19 19.05 18.72
N GLY A 556 5.16 18.24 18.86
CA GLY A 556 3.80 18.70 19.15
C GLY A 556 2.86 17.52 19.30
N GLU A 557 1.63 17.77 19.74
CA GLU A 557 0.56 16.78 19.83
C GLU A 557 -0.64 17.22 18.98
N SER A 558 -1.36 16.25 18.41
CA SER A 558 -2.61 16.55 17.69
C SER A 558 -3.80 16.55 18.65
N LYS A 559 -4.72 17.49 18.43
CA LYS A 559 -6.02 17.51 19.12
C LYS A 559 -6.92 16.33 18.71
N TYR A 560 -6.67 15.72 17.55
CA TYR A 560 -7.50 14.66 16.99
C TYR A 560 -6.88 13.28 17.21
N ARG A 561 -7.68 12.34 17.70
CA ARG A 561 -7.36 10.91 17.78
C ARG A 561 -8.42 10.13 17.02
N MET A 562 -8.05 9.20 16.15
CA MET A 562 -9.00 8.46 15.32
C MET A 562 -10.03 7.71 16.17
N SER A 563 -9.61 7.13 17.29
CA SER A 563 -10.46 6.37 18.23
C SER A 563 -11.58 7.21 18.85
N THR A 564 -11.29 8.45 19.22
CA THR A 564 -12.26 9.36 19.84
C THR A 564 -12.95 10.27 18.84
N PHE A 565 -12.36 10.53 17.67
CA PHE A 565 -12.88 11.42 16.64
C PHE A 565 -14.32 11.07 16.26
N TYR A 566 -14.58 9.78 16.03
CA TYR A 566 -15.92 9.30 15.66
C TYR A 566 -16.91 9.18 16.82
N GLN A 567 -16.40 9.03 18.05
CA GLN A 567 -17.22 8.94 19.26
C GLN A 567 -17.65 10.33 19.75
N GLN A 568 -16.73 11.29 19.74
CA GLN A 568 -17.00 12.69 20.05
C GLN A 568 -18.00 13.26 19.06
N GLN A 569 -17.80 13.01 17.76
CA GLN A 569 -18.77 13.32 16.72
C GLN A 569 -20.17 12.77 17.04
N LYS A 570 -20.31 11.49 17.39
CA LYS A 570 -21.61 10.89 17.78
C LYS A 570 -22.26 11.54 19.02
N SER A 571 -21.47 12.03 19.98
CA SER A 571 -21.99 12.72 21.18
C SER A 571 -22.44 14.16 20.93
N THR A 572 -21.93 14.80 19.88
CA THR A 572 -22.27 16.18 19.48
C THR A 572 -23.36 16.24 18.40
N PHE A 573 -23.68 15.11 17.75
CA PHE A 573 -24.63 15.06 16.64
C PHE A 573 -26.08 14.86 17.07
N ALA A 574 -26.69 15.95 17.54
CA ALA A 574 -28.07 16.30 17.17
C ALA A 574 -28.09 17.36 16.03
N ALA A 575 -26.95 17.65 15.41
CA ALA A 575 -26.76 18.68 14.38
C ALA A 575 -25.88 18.13 13.25
N GLU A 576 -26.17 18.46 11.99
CA GLU A 576 -25.34 18.06 10.85
C GLU A 576 -24.22 19.09 10.61
N PRO A 577 -22.98 18.66 10.33
CA PRO A 577 -21.94 19.56 9.86
C PRO A 577 -22.24 20.02 8.43
N ILE A 578 -22.34 21.34 8.23
CA ILE A 578 -22.52 21.98 6.92
C ILE A 578 -21.23 22.71 6.57
N ILE A 579 -20.77 22.57 5.33
CA ILE A 579 -19.65 23.33 4.81
C ILE A 579 -20.18 24.69 4.36
N ASP A 580 -19.63 25.78 4.89
CA ASP A 580 -20.04 27.11 4.46
C ASP A 580 -19.48 27.48 3.07
N GLU A 581 -19.93 28.60 2.53
CA GLU A 581 -19.51 29.11 1.22
C GLU A 581 -18.00 29.40 1.10
N HIS A 582 -17.25 29.31 2.21
CA HIS A 582 -15.81 29.48 2.28
C HIS A 582 -15.06 28.17 2.56
N GLY A 583 -15.75 27.03 2.62
CA GLY A 583 -15.13 25.72 2.85
C GLY A 583 -14.91 25.36 4.33
N ASN A 584 -15.39 26.18 5.27
CA ASN A 584 -15.26 25.90 6.70
C ASN A 584 -16.37 24.96 7.16
N VAL A 585 -16.04 24.01 8.03
CA VAL A 585 -17.05 23.16 8.67
C VAL A 585 -17.78 23.97 9.75
N LYS A 586 -19.03 24.37 9.47
CA LYS A 586 -19.95 24.95 10.46
C LYS A 586 -20.90 23.88 10.99
N ILE A 587 -21.19 23.94 12.29
CA ILE A 587 -22.21 23.09 12.91
C ILE A 587 -23.53 23.85 12.83
N VAL A 588 -24.52 23.31 12.12
CA VAL A 588 -25.85 23.93 12.04
C VAL A 588 -26.85 23.07 12.79
N ASN A 589 -27.47 23.66 13.82
CA ASN A 589 -28.53 23.01 14.59
C ASN A 589 -29.74 22.75 13.69
N VAL A 590 -29.96 21.49 13.32
CA VAL A 590 -31.18 21.07 12.64
C VAL A 590 -32.26 20.97 13.72
N LYS A 591 -33.24 21.88 13.70
CA LYS A 591 -34.44 21.72 14.54
C LYS A 591 -35.15 20.44 14.11
N LYS A 592 -35.47 19.58 15.08
CA LYS A 592 -36.20 18.32 14.91
C LYS A 592 -37.49 18.48 14.12
#